data_AF-A0A1A7WC89-F1
#
_entry.id   AF-A0A1A7WC89-F1
#
_cell.length_a   1.000
_cell.length_b   1.000
_cell.length_c   1.000
_cell.angle_alpha   90.00
_cell.angle_beta   90.00
_cell.angle_gamma   90.00
#
_symmetry.space_group_name_H-M   'P 1'
#
loop_
_entity.id
_entity.type
_entity.pdbx_description
1 polymer ?
#
loop_
_entity_poly.entity_id
_entity_poly.type
_entity_poly.pdbx_seq_one_letter_code
_entity_poly.pdbx_strand_id
1 'polypeptide(L)'
;NKIDRHNERRVSSEEVLSKVELHWNHIFLESSAKDNINVMEAFRELLLQANLPSQFSPVLCRRRETFPKESSKRPPMNKTNSCLIA
;
A
#
# COMPACT_ATOMS: atom_id res chain seq x y z
N ASN A 1 -8.55 7.39 6.66
CA ASN A 1 -9.69 8.29 6.94
C ASN A 1 -10.67 8.24 5.80
N LYS A 2 -11.74 7.47 5.92
CA LYS A 2 -12.68 7.15 4.83
C LYS A 2 -13.62 8.34 4.55
N ILE A 3 -13.19 9.29 3.72
CA ILE A 3 -13.90 10.57 3.53
C ILE A 3 -15.31 10.40 2.95
N ASP A 4 -15.56 9.32 2.22
CA ASP A 4 -16.87 8.97 1.67
C ASP A 4 -17.94 8.63 2.72
N ARG A 5 -17.54 8.49 4.00
CA ARG A 5 -18.44 8.31 5.14
C ARG A 5 -18.49 9.54 6.05
N HIS A 6 -18.29 10.74 5.51
CA HIS A 6 -18.30 11.99 6.28
C HIS A 6 -19.55 12.15 7.15
N ASN A 7 -20.72 11.73 6.67
CA ASN A 7 -22.00 11.87 7.38
C ASN A 7 -22.12 10.97 8.63
N GLU A 8 -21.30 9.93 8.74
CA GLU A 8 -21.31 8.99 9.88
C GLU A 8 -20.22 9.33 10.91
N ARG A 9 -19.55 10.48 10.72
CA ARG A 9 -18.39 10.89 11.51
C ARG A 9 -18.80 11.26 12.95
N ARG A 10 -18.03 10.75 13.92
CA ARG A 10 -18.23 11.02 15.35
C ARG A 10 -17.33 12.14 15.90
N VAL A 11 -16.24 12.44 15.22
CA VAL A 11 -15.20 13.41 15.64
C VAL A 11 -14.87 14.30 14.45
N SER A 12 -14.81 15.62 14.62
CA SER A 12 -14.61 16.56 13.51
C SER A 12 -13.23 16.39 12.85
N SER A 13 -13.11 16.72 11.55
CA SER A 13 -11.82 16.73 10.86
C SER A 13 -10.81 17.67 11.54
N GLU A 14 -11.28 18.82 12.01
CA GLU A 14 -10.46 19.86 12.65
C GLU A 14 -9.83 19.40 13.97
N GLU A 15 -10.60 18.69 14.80
CA GLU A 15 -10.08 18.13 16.05
C GLU A 15 -9.02 17.06 15.77
N VAL A 16 -9.27 16.19 14.79
CA VAL A 16 -8.30 15.16 14.42
C VAL A 16 -7.05 15.78 13.79
N LEU A 17 -7.20 16.77 12.91
CA LEU A 17 -6.09 17.51 12.30
C LEU A 17 -5.21 18.15 13.38
N SER A 18 -5.83 18.89 14.30
CA SER A 18 -5.12 19.53 15.42
C SER A 18 -4.38 18.51 16.28
N LYS A 19 -5.01 17.36 16.57
CA LYS A 19 -4.39 16.29 17.34
C LYS A 19 -3.19 15.68 16.63
N VAL A 20 -3.34 15.37 15.35
CA VAL A 20 -2.30 14.70 14.56
C VAL A 20 -1.12 15.64 14.29
N GLU A 21 -1.38 16.88 13.90
CA GLU A 21 -0.32 17.83 13.57
C GLU A 21 0.37 18.40 14.81
N LEU A 22 -0.38 18.86 15.81
CA LEU A 22 0.20 19.54 16.98
C LEU A 22 0.73 18.57 18.03
N HIS A 23 0.01 17.47 18.30
CA HIS A 23 0.41 16.56 19.38
C HIS A 23 1.26 15.40 18.88
N TRP A 24 1.01 14.90 17.67
CA TRP A 24 1.76 13.77 17.14
C TRP A 24 2.88 14.20 16.19
N ASN A 25 2.89 15.46 15.75
CA ASN A 25 3.85 15.99 14.78
C ASN A 25 3.90 15.13 13.50
N HIS A 26 2.71 14.70 13.05
CA HIS A 26 2.51 13.90 11.84
C HIS A 26 1.46 14.55 10.94
N ILE A 27 1.30 14.01 9.74
CA ILE A 27 0.38 14.53 8.73
C ILE A 27 -0.96 13.81 8.84
N PHE A 28 -2.06 14.57 8.75
CA PHE A 28 -3.39 14.03 8.59
C PHE A 28 -3.81 14.09 7.12
N LEU A 29 -4.11 12.93 6.52
CA LEU A 29 -4.60 12.84 5.15
C LEU A 29 -5.96 12.13 5.10
N GLU A 30 -6.93 12.75 4.45
CA GLU A 30 -8.24 12.14 4.16
C GLU A 30 -8.22 11.41 2.82
N SER A 31 -8.88 10.24 2.71
CA SER A 31 -8.86 9.41 1.51
C SER A 31 -10.13 8.57 1.33
N SER A 32 -10.46 8.20 0.09
CA SER A 32 -11.56 7.28 -0.22
C SER A 32 -11.08 6.33 -1.31
N ALA A 33 -10.94 5.04 -0.98
CA ALA A 33 -10.68 4.02 -1.99
C ALA A 33 -11.90 3.82 -2.92
N LYS A 34 -13.11 4.07 -2.41
CA LYS A 34 -14.36 3.93 -3.17
C LYS A 34 -14.45 4.97 -4.28
N ASP A 35 -14.11 6.21 -3.96
CA ASP A 35 -14.22 7.35 -4.87
C ASP A 35 -12.86 7.75 -5.48
N ASN A 36 -11.83 6.92 -5.27
CA ASN A 36 -10.46 7.14 -5.73
C ASN A 36 -9.85 8.49 -5.29
N ILE A 37 -10.13 8.93 -4.06
CA ILE A 37 -9.61 10.16 -3.47
C ILE A 37 -8.36 9.85 -2.65
N ASN A 38 -7.25 10.52 -2.96
CA ASN A 38 -5.97 10.46 -2.23
C ASN A 38 -5.41 9.05 -1.98
N VAL A 39 -5.80 8.08 -2.80
CA VAL A 39 -5.32 6.69 -2.69
C VAL A 39 -3.82 6.65 -2.92
N MET A 40 -3.36 7.17 -4.06
CA MET A 40 -1.93 7.21 -4.39
C MET A 40 -1.13 8.13 -3.46
N GLU A 41 -1.74 9.20 -2.99
CA GLU A 41 -1.10 10.15 -2.08
C GLU A 41 -0.82 9.51 -0.72
N ALA A 42 -1.75 8.75 -0.17
CA ALA A 42 -1.54 8.00 1.07
C ALA A 42 -0.31 7.07 0.97
N PHE A 43 -0.10 6.40 -0.15
CA PHE A 43 1.07 5.56 -0.35
C PHE A 43 2.36 6.37 -0.52
N ARG A 44 2.32 7.52 -1.20
CA ARG A 44 3.50 8.40 -1.34
C ARG A 44 3.95 8.94 0.01
N GLU A 45 3.03 9.44 0.82
CA GLU A 45 3.33 9.94 2.17
C GLU A 45 3.90 8.84 3.05
N LEU A 46 3.31 7.64 3.02
CA LEU A 46 3.84 6.49 3.76
C LEU A 46 5.27 6.13 3.32
N LEU A 47 5.55 6.15 2.02
CA LEU A 47 6.87 5.84 1.49
C LEU A 47 7.91 6.88 1.90
N LEU A 48 7.54 8.16 1.86
CA LEU A 48 8.38 9.27 2.30
C LEU A 48 8.70 9.18 3.79
N GLN A 49 7.67 8.96 4.62
CA GLN A 49 7.78 8.84 6.09
C GLN A 49 8.59 7.61 6.50
N ALA A 50 8.46 6.50 5.78
CA ALA A 50 9.21 5.27 6.07
C ALA A 50 10.73 5.43 5.88
N ASN A 51 11.18 6.53 5.24
CA ASN A 51 12.58 6.85 4.98
C ASN A 51 13.36 5.62 4.49
N LEU A 52 12.76 4.89 3.55
CA LEU A 52 13.36 3.67 3.05
C LEU A 52 14.67 4.03 2.33
N PRO A 53 15.75 3.26 2.55
CA PRO A 53 16.97 3.47 1.80
C PRO A 53 16.66 3.39 0.31
N SER A 54 17.06 4.42 -0.44
CA SER A 54 16.83 4.58 -1.89
C SER A 54 17.33 3.39 -2.73
N GLN A 55 18.18 2.56 -2.12
CA GLN A 55 18.79 1.38 -2.66
C GLN A 55 18.26 0.20 -1.85
N PHE A 56 17.14 -0.38 -2.28
CA PHE A 56 16.81 -1.73 -1.84
C PHE A 56 18.05 -2.58 -2.13
N SER A 57 18.64 -3.18 -1.11
CA SER A 57 19.82 -4.03 -1.30
C SER A 57 19.52 -5.05 -2.42
N PRO A 58 20.52 -5.51 -3.18
CA PRO A 58 20.31 -6.46 -4.27
C PRO A 58 19.41 -7.65 -3.89
N VAL A 59 19.42 -8.04 -2.60
CA VAL A 59 18.59 -9.10 -2.03
C VAL A 59 17.10 -8.75 -1.96
N LEU A 60 16.74 -7.52 -1.60
CA LEU A 60 15.34 -7.07 -1.57
C LEU A 60 14.78 -6.87 -2.98
N CYS A 61 15.62 -6.43 -3.92
CA CYS A 61 15.26 -6.37 -5.34
C CYS A 61 14.87 -7.76 -5.87
N ARG A 62 15.69 -8.79 -5.58
CA ARG A 62 15.42 -10.20 -5.93
C ARG A 62 14.12 -10.74 -5.35
N ARG A 63 13.74 -10.37 -4.12
CA ARG A 63 12.47 -10.83 -3.50
C ARG A 63 11.24 -10.30 -4.25
N ARG A 64 11.33 -9.11 -4.85
CA ARG A 64 10.29 -8.55 -5.73
C ARG A 64 10.41 -9.02 -7.18
N GLU A 65 11.36 -9.88 -7.54
CA GLU A 65 11.33 -10.58 -8.85
C GLU A 65 10.37 -11.78 -8.88
N THR A 66 9.72 -12.08 -7.76
CA THR A 66 8.61 -13.04 -7.70
C THR A 66 7.32 -12.49 -8.33
N PHE A 67 7.25 -11.19 -8.61
CA PHE A 67 6.24 -10.65 -9.51
C PHE A 67 6.54 -11.17 -10.93
N PRO A 68 5.59 -11.84 -11.60
CA PRO A 68 5.81 -12.34 -12.95
C PRO A 68 6.14 -11.15 -13.85
N LYS A 69 7.42 -10.95 -14.19
CA LYS A 69 7.79 -10.11 -15.32
C LYS A 69 7.15 -10.77 -16.53
N GLU A 70 6.38 -10.00 -17.28
CA GLU A 70 5.71 -10.41 -18.51
C GLU A 70 6.78 -10.71 -19.58
N SER A 71 7.52 -11.80 -19.39
CA SER A 71 8.35 -12.42 -20.40
C SER A 71 7.62 -13.68 -20.85
N SER A 72 7.20 -13.65 -22.10
CA SER A 72 6.36 -14.64 -22.79
C SER A 72 7.03 -15.99 -23.03
N LYS A 73 7.99 -16.41 -22.20
CA LYS A 73 8.69 -17.69 -22.32
C LYS A 73 8.74 -18.40 -20.98
N ARG A 74 7.59 -18.94 -20.58
CA ARG A 74 7.52 -19.96 -19.53
C ARG A 74 8.35 -21.17 -20.01
N PRO A 75 9.31 -21.68 -19.22
CA PRO A 75 9.93 -22.96 -19.52
C PRO A 75 8.85 -24.05 -19.61
N PRO A 76 9.01 -25.09 -20.44
CA PRO A 76 8.07 -26.21 -20.45
C PRO A 76 8.03 -26.83 -19.05
N MET A 77 6.90 -26.64 -18.37
CA MET A 77 6.68 -27.17 -17.03
C MET A 77 6.40 -28.67 -17.17
N ASN A 78 7.38 -29.49 -16.82
CA ASN A 78 7.19 -30.92 -16.64
C ASN A 78 6.34 -31.11 -15.38
N LYS A 79 5.00 -31.15 -15.54
CA LYS A 79 4.10 -31.56 -14.46
C LYS A 79 4.24 -33.06 -14.26
N THR A 80 5.16 -33.47 -13.41
CA THR A 80 5.17 -34.84 -12.89
C THR A 80 4.45 -34.81 -11.53
N ASN A 81 3.35 -35.56 -11.44
CA ASN A 81 2.57 -35.86 -10.23
C ASN A 81 1.62 -34.76 -9.73
N SER A 82 0.54 -34.48 -10.47
CA SER A 82 -0.66 -33.88 -9.85
C SER A 82 -1.35 -34.94 -9.00
N CYS A 83 -1.42 -34.71 -7.68
CA CYS A 83 -2.22 -35.49 -6.76
C CYS A 83 -3.70 -35.50 -7.21
N LEU A 84 -4.24 -36.69 -7.44
CA LEU A 84 -5.68 -36.91 -7.45
C LEU A 84 -6.09 -37.14 -5.99
N ILE A 85 -6.96 -36.29 -5.47
CA ILE A 85 -7.64 -36.57 -4.21
C ILE A 85 -8.71 -37.61 -4.53
N ALA A 86 -8.55 -38.80 -3.93
CA ALA A 86 -9.55 -39.87 -3.91
C ALA A 86 -10.64 -39.58 -2.87
#